data_AF-A0A839Z9Y3-F1
#
_entry.id   AF-A0A839Z9Y3-F1
#
_cell.length_a   1.000
_cell.length_b   1.000
_cell.length_c   1.000
_cell.angle_alpha   90.00
_cell.angle_beta   90.00
_cell.angle_gamma   90.00
#
_symmetry.space_group_name_H-M   'P 1'
#
loop_
_entity.id
_entity.type
_entity.pdbx_description
1 polymer ?
#
loop_
_entity_poly.entity_id
_entity_poly.type
_entity_poly.pdbx_seq_one_letter_code
_entity_poly.pdbx_strand_id
1 'polypeptide(L)'
;MTDTALPDGLIPLIKNTTRLAVVACAVPGMTGPQRIEHLAGFSAGTISRWGGDAHKDLMPIEVAFLVEFLTQKPIFARALAALTGHKLVPIAEDEDALAELGMADLLDLSASSSRVQTVVADALQDGKVTPAERREILKVKAAHHDVLTRIARKLADVDERGA
;
A
#
# COMPACT_ATOMS: atom_id res chain seq x y z
N MET A 1 -4.54 35.97 8.41
CA MET A 1 -3.81 34.74 8.03
C MET A 1 -3.20 35.00 6.68
N THR A 2 -1.89 35.20 6.65
CA THR A 2 -1.12 35.53 5.45
C THR A 2 -1.31 34.43 4.42
N ASP A 3 -1.78 34.81 3.23
CA ASP A 3 -1.95 33.96 2.05
C ASP A 3 -0.58 33.44 1.65
N THR A 4 -0.18 32.31 2.25
CA THR A 4 1.10 31.67 1.96
C THR A 4 0.86 30.89 0.69
N ALA A 5 1.02 31.57 -0.45
CA ALA A 5 0.96 30.95 -1.75
C ALA A 5 1.85 29.70 -1.72
N LEU A 6 1.26 28.55 -2.08
CA LEU A 6 2.02 27.31 -2.16
C LEU A 6 3.18 27.49 -3.14
N PRO A 7 4.34 26.86 -2.89
CA PRO A 7 5.45 26.87 -3.83
C PRO A 7 4.99 26.53 -5.25
N ASP A 8 5.49 27.26 -6.24
CA ASP A 8 5.12 27.07 -7.64
C ASP A 8 5.29 25.59 -8.05
N GLY A 9 4.27 25.06 -8.74
CA GLY A 9 4.28 23.67 -9.21
C GLY A 9 3.87 22.62 -8.17
N LEU A 10 3.68 22.96 -6.89
CA LEU A 10 3.29 21.99 -5.86
C LEU A 10 1.90 21.39 -6.12
N ILE A 11 0.91 22.21 -6.49
CA ILE A 11 -0.43 21.72 -6.85
C ILE A 11 -0.37 20.78 -8.07
N PRO A 12 0.24 21.17 -9.21
CA PRO A 12 0.47 20.26 -10.34
C PRO A 12 1.15 18.94 -9.95
N LEU A 13 2.15 18.97 -9.07
CA LEU A 13 2.81 17.77 -8.55
C LEU A 13 1.84 16.87 -7.77
N ILE A 14 1.05 17.43 -6.85
CA ILE A 14 0.04 16.69 -6.09
C ILE A 14 -1.01 16.08 -7.01
N LYS A 15 -1.53 16.85 -7.98
CA LYS A 15 -2.49 16.38 -8.99
C LYS A 15 -1.92 15.23 -9.81
N ASN A 16 -0.69 15.36 -10.29
CA ASN A 16 -0.04 14.32 -11.06
C ASN A 16 0.20 13.06 -10.23
N THR A 17 0.69 13.20 -9.01
CA THR A 17 0.89 12.11 -8.05
C THR A 17 -0.42 11.38 -7.78
N THR A 18 -1.50 12.14 -7.61
CA THR A 18 -2.86 11.59 -7.44
C THR A 18 -3.30 10.78 -8.65
N ARG A 19 -3.09 11.27 -9.88
CA ARG A 19 -3.42 10.51 -11.11
C ARG A 19 -2.68 9.17 -11.16
N LEU A 20 -1.38 9.18 -10.87
CA LEU A 20 -0.56 7.96 -10.84
C LEU A 20 -1.07 6.96 -9.78
N ALA A 21 -1.38 7.46 -8.58
CA ALA A 21 -1.91 6.64 -7.50
C ALA A 21 -3.26 6.01 -7.85
N VAL A 22 -4.17 6.79 -8.44
CA VAL A 22 -5.48 6.29 -8.89
C VAL A 22 -5.31 5.22 -9.97
N VAL A 23 -4.46 5.43 -10.98
CA VAL A 23 -4.19 4.45 -12.03
C VAL A 23 -3.61 3.16 -11.44
N ALA A 24 -2.67 3.27 -10.49
CA ALA A 24 -2.04 2.12 -9.85
C ALA A 24 -3.02 1.21 -9.08
N CYS A 25 -4.21 1.72 -8.72
CA CYS A 25 -5.24 0.91 -8.08
C CYS A 25 -5.95 -0.08 -9.01
N ALA A 26 -5.81 0.03 -10.33
CA ALA A 26 -6.50 -0.85 -11.27
C ALA A 26 -6.15 -2.34 -11.06
N VAL A 27 -7.14 -3.20 -11.22
CA VAL A 27 -7.01 -4.67 -11.14
C VAL A 27 -7.83 -5.32 -12.26
N PRO A 28 -7.63 -6.60 -12.58
CA PRO A 28 -8.44 -7.28 -13.60
C PRO A 28 -9.94 -7.11 -13.33
N GLY A 29 -10.66 -6.58 -14.32
CA GLY A 29 -12.11 -6.34 -14.24
C GLY A 29 -12.56 -5.08 -13.49
N MET A 30 -11.64 -4.26 -12.95
CA MET A 30 -11.99 -3.03 -12.23
C MET A 30 -10.96 -1.92 -12.44
N THR A 31 -11.41 -0.75 -12.88
CA THR A 31 -10.55 0.43 -13.02
C THR A 31 -10.14 0.99 -11.66
N GLY A 32 -9.04 1.75 -11.65
CA GLY A 32 -8.56 2.45 -10.45
C GLY A 32 -9.63 3.28 -9.73
N PRO A 33 -10.35 4.18 -10.44
CA PRO A 33 -11.44 4.96 -9.83
C PRO A 33 -12.55 4.09 -9.24
N GLN A 34 -12.99 3.05 -9.95
CA GLN A 34 -14.04 2.14 -9.44
C GLN A 34 -13.61 1.44 -8.15
N ARG A 35 -12.35 1.01 -8.07
CA ARG A 35 -11.81 0.37 -6.87
C ARG A 35 -11.75 1.32 -5.68
N ILE A 36 -11.36 2.57 -5.91
CA ILE A 36 -11.31 3.60 -4.87
C ILE A 36 -12.73 3.97 -4.42
N GLU A 37 -13.68 4.07 -5.34
CA GLU A 37 -15.09 4.30 -5.03
C GLU A 37 -15.65 3.19 -4.13
N HIS A 38 -15.37 1.92 -4.45
CA HIS A 38 -15.81 0.77 -3.65
C HIS A 38 -15.21 0.75 -2.24
N LEU A 39 -13.94 1.14 -2.09
CA LEU A 39 -13.21 1.00 -0.82
C LEU A 39 -13.28 2.25 0.06
N ALA A 40 -13.36 3.44 -0.53
CA ALA A 40 -13.32 4.71 0.18
C ALA A 40 -14.66 5.48 0.16
N GLY A 41 -15.63 5.04 -0.64
CA GLY A 41 -16.99 5.61 -0.65
C GLY A 41 -17.11 6.96 -1.37
N PHE A 42 -16.08 7.41 -2.10
CA PHE A 42 -16.14 8.63 -2.90
C PHE A 42 -16.66 8.34 -4.31
N SER A 43 -17.52 9.21 -4.84
CA SER A 43 -18.04 9.05 -6.19
C SER A 43 -16.95 9.19 -7.26
N ALA A 44 -17.11 8.50 -8.39
CA ALA A 44 -16.20 8.60 -9.54
C ALA A 44 -15.92 10.06 -9.98
N GLY A 45 -16.93 10.93 -9.93
CA GLY A 45 -16.78 12.36 -10.24
C GLY A 45 -15.86 13.08 -9.24
N THR A 46 -15.94 12.74 -7.95
CA THR A 46 -15.06 13.31 -6.92
C THR A 46 -13.62 12.84 -7.10
N ILE A 47 -13.43 11.55 -7.37
CA ILE A 47 -12.11 10.96 -7.63
C ILE A 47 -11.47 11.60 -8.87
N SER A 48 -12.24 11.82 -9.94
CA SER A 48 -11.77 12.50 -11.15
C SER A 48 -11.28 13.94 -10.87
N ARG A 49 -12.00 14.70 -10.04
CA ARG A 49 -11.60 16.07 -9.67
C ARG A 49 -10.26 16.13 -8.94
N TRP A 50 -9.92 15.10 -8.16
CA TRP A 50 -8.65 15.07 -7.43
C TRP A 50 -7.43 15.09 -8.34
N GLY A 51 -7.51 14.50 -9.54
CA GLY A 51 -6.43 14.51 -10.54
C GLY A 51 -6.56 15.58 -11.63
N GLY A 52 -7.70 16.28 -11.68
CA GLY A 52 -7.99 17.31 -12.69
C GLY A 52 -7.44 18.68 -12.33
N ASP A 53 -6.84 19.36 -13.31
CA ASP A 53 -6.23 20.69 -13.12
C ASP A 53 -7.29 21.81 -13.00
N ALA A 54 -8.51 21.57 -13.50
CA ALA A 54 -9.63 22.51 -13.44
C ALA A 54 -10.29 22.62 -12.05
N HIS A 55 -9.89 21.78 -11.09
CA HIS A 55 -10.54 21.67 -9.79
C HIS A 55 -9.53 21.82 -8.65
N LYS A 56 -9.93 22.48 -7.58
CA LYS A 56 -9.09 22.63 -6.37
C LYS A 56 -9.13 21.42 -5.44
N ASP A 57 -10.07 20.49 -5.65
CA ASP A 57 -10.23 19.29 -4.85
C ASP A 57 -8.94 18.46 -4.86
N LEU A 58 -8.45 18.05 -3.70
CA LEU A 58 -7.32 17.14 -3.58
C LEU A 58 -7.78 15.83 -2.97
N MET A 59 -7.04 14.76 -3.24
CA MET A 59 -7.27 13.46 -2.60
C MET A 59 -7.10 13.63 -1.08
N PRO A 60 -8.09 13.21 -0.27
CA PRO A 60 -7.95 13.20 1.19
C PRO A 60 -6.79 12.31 1.62
N ILE A 61 -6.09 12.70 2.69
CA ILE A 61 -4.86 12.02 3.11
C ILE A 61 -5.11 10.56 3.49
N GLU A 62 -6.24 10.25 4.10
CA GLU A 62 -6.67 8.90 4.43
C GLU A 62 -6.84 8.02 3.19
N VAL A 63 -7.26 8.59 2.06
CA VAL A 63 -7.36 7.88 0.77
C VAL A 63 -5.97 7.67 0.18
N ALA A 64 -5.07 8.64 0.30
CA ALA A 64 -3.68 8.46 -0.13
C ALA A 64 -3.00 7.31 0.63
N PHE A 65 -3.18 7.23 1.95
CA PHE A 65 -2.70 6.10 2.76
C PHE A 65 -3.33 4.77 2.34
N LEU A 66 -4.63 4.75 2.09
CA LEU A 66 -5.33 3.55 1.62
C LEU A 66 -4.75 3.08 0.28
N VAL A 67 -4.56 3.98 -0.69
CA VAL A 67 -4.04 3.66 -2.02
C VAL A 67 -2.60 3.14 -1.94
N GLU A 68 -1.75 3.80 -1.16
CA GLU A 68 -0.39 3.34 -0.85
C GLU A 68 -0.38 1.92 -0.28
N PHE A 69 -1.25 1.66 0.69
CA PHE A 69 -1.39 0.33 1.30
C PHE A 69 -1.95 -0.72 0.31
N LEU A 70 -2.90 -0.37 -0.54
CA LEU A 70 -3.49 -1.32 -1.49
C LEU A 70 -2.56 -1.68 -2.64
N THR A 71 -1.77 -0.71 -3.09
CA THR A 71 -0.87 -0.86 -4.25
C THR A 71 0.52 -1.33 -3.84
N GLN A 72 0.91 -1.14 -2.58
CA GLN A 72 2.26 -1.37 -2.07
C GLN A 72 3.32 -0.61 -2.89
N LYS A 73 2.93 0.50 -3.53
CA LYS A 73 3.79 1.34 -4.37
C LYS A 73 3.94 2.71 -3.72
N PRO A 74 5.16 3.13 -3.31
CA PRO A 74 5.41 4.40 -2.61
C PRO A 74 5.30 5.60 -3.54
N ILE A 75 4.09 5.94 -4.00
CA ILE A 75 3.82 7.00 -4.98
C ILE A 75 3.83 8.38 -4.31
N PHE A 76 2.93 8.60 -3.35
CA PHE A 76 2.90 9.80 -2.51
C PHE A 76 4.12 9.87 -1.60
N ALA A 77 4.52 8.74 -1.01
CA ALA A 77 5.69 8.72 -0.14
C ALA A 77 6.95 9.20 -0.90
N ARG A 78 7.14 8.79 -2.16
CA ARG A 78 8.28 9.21 -2.97
C ARG A 78 8.20 10.68 -3.36
N ALA A 79 7.00 11.18 -3.67
CA ALA A 79 6.80 12.61 -3.92
C ALA A 79 7.17 13.46 -2.69
N LEU A 80 6.74 13.05 -1.50
CA LEU A 80 7.07 13.72 -0.23
C LEU A 80 8.57 13.66 0.10
N ALA A 81 9.20 12.50 -0.14
CA ALA A 81 10.65 12.36 0.05
C ALA A 81 11.43 13.29 -0.90
N ALA A 82 11.05 13.34 -2.18
CA ALA A 82 11.68 14.23 -3.16
C ALA A 82 11.55 15.71 -2.78
N LEU A 83 10.37 16.14 -2.31
CA LEU A 83 10.13 17.52 -1.87
C LEU A 83 10.99 17.93 -0.66
N THR A 84 11.42 16.96 0.15
CA THR A 84 12.19 17.19 1.37
C THR A 84 13.67 16.85 1.22
N GLY A 85 14.13 16.51 0.01
CA GLY A 85 15.52 16.12 -0.24
C GLY A 85 15.90 14.74 0.32
N HIS A 86 14.92 13.89 0.61
CA HIS A 86 15.14 12.52 1.08
C HIS A 86 14.99 11.52 -0.05
N LYS A 87 15.65 10.36 0.11
CA LYS A 87 15.46 9.19 -0.74
C LYS A 87 14.70 8.13 0.04
N LEU A 88 13.66 7.56 -0.57
CA LEU A 88 13.07 6.33 -0.04
C LEU A 88 13.94 5.14 -0.42
N VAL A 89 14.33 4.39 0.59
CA VAL A 89 14.94 3.07 0.45
C VAL A 89 13.94 2.03 0.99
N PRO A 90 13.77 0.89 0.32
CA PRO A 90 13.02 -0.22 0.90
C PRO A 90 13.63 -0.60 2.27
N ILE A 91 12.78 -0.87 3.26
CA ILE A 91 13.23 -1.23 4.63
C ILE A 91 14.04 -2.54 4.65
N ALA A 92 13.90 -3.37 3.61
CA ALA A 92 14.75 -4.52 3.38
C ALA A 92 15.45 -4.38 2.02
N GLU A 93 16.65 -3.78 2.04
CA GLU A 93 17.77 -4.24 1.22
C GLU A 93 18.37 -5.47 1.92
N ASP A 94 17.58 -6.52 2.12
CA ASP A 94 18.18 -7.84 2.27
C ASP A 94 18.46 -8.33 0.84
N GLU A 95 19.66 -8.85 0.59
CA GLU A 95 20.07 -9.49 -0.67
C GLU A 95 19.03 -10.51 -1.19
N ASP A 96 18.16 -11.00 -0.30
CA ASP A 96 17.01 -11.87 -0.60
C ASP A 96 15.94 -11.28 -1.53
N ALA A 97 15.85 -9.95 -1.69
CA ALA A 97 14.87 -9.34 -2.60
C ALA A 97 15.23 -9.57 -4.09
N LEU A 98 16.51 -9.81 -4.40
CA LEU A 98 16.98 -10.15 -5.74
C LEU A 98 16.98 -11.67 -6.02
N ALA A 99 16.76 -12.49 -4.99
CA ALA A 99 16.72 -13.94 -5.11
C ALA A 99 15.41 -14.41 -5.75
N GLU A 100 15.51 -15.39 -6.65
CA GLU A 100 14.35 -16.03 -7.26
C GLU A 100 13.40 -16.59 -6.20
N LEU A 101 12.11 -16.65 -6.55
CA LEU A 101 11.12 -17.30 -5.70
C LEU A 101 11.49 -18.78 -5.52
N GLY A 102 11.73 -19.19 -4.28
CA GLY A 102 12.24 -20.52 -3.96
C GLY A 102 11.33 -21.33 -3.04
N MET A 103 11.71 -22.59 -2.82
CA MET A 103 11.02 -23.48 -1.86
C MET A 103 11.03 -22.89 -0.42
N ALA A 104 12.08 -22.15 -0.06
CA ALA A 104 12.17 -21.47 1.23
C ALA A 104 11.03 -20.46 1.43
N ASP A 105 10.64 -19.71 0.39
CA ASP A 105 9.54 -18.76 0.46
C ASP A 105 8.19 -19.47 0.68
N LEU A 106 7.98 -20.63 0.06
CA LEU A 106 6.78 -21.45 0.28
C LEU A 106 6.71 -21.95 1.72
N LEU A 107 7.83 -22.43 2.26
CA LEU A 107 7.92 -22.88 3.64
C LEU A 107 7.67 -21.75 4.63
N ASP A 108 8.24 -20.56 4.39
CA ASP A 108 8.01 -19.36 5.20
C ASP A 108 6.56 -18.89 5.15
N LEU A 109 5.94 -18.92 3.97
CA LEU A 109 4.53 -18.59 3.79
C LEU A 109 3.64 -19.54 4.57
N SER A 110 3.89 -20.85 4.45
CA SER A 110 3.16 -21.89 5.18
C SER A 110 3.34 -21.70 6.69
N ALA A 111 4.58 -21.57 7.17
CA ALA A 111 4.89 -21.43 8.58
C ALA A 111 4.30 -20.16 9.20
N SER A 112 4.32 -19.03 8.47
CA SER A 112 3.74 -17.77 8.95
C SER A 112 2.20 -17.82 8.95
N SER A 113 1.58 -18.44 7.95
CA SER A 113 0.13 -18.64 7.92
C SER A 113 -0.35 -19.52 9.07
N SER A 114 0.33 -20.65 9.32
CA SER A 114 0.02 -21.54 10.44
C SER A 114 0.14 -20.82 11.79
N ARG A 115 1.18 -19.99 11.98
CA ARG A 115 1.32 -19.17 13.20
C ARG A 115 0.13 -18.23 13.42
N VAL A 116 -0.34 -17.54 12.39
CA VAL A 116 -1.55 -16.70 12.49
C VAL A 116 -2.76 -17.54 12.86
N GLN A 117 -2.97 -18.68 12.20
CA GLN A 117 -4.10 -19.58 12.47
C GLN A 117 -4.08 -20.09 13.91
N THR A 118 -2.93 -20.52 14.44
CA THR A 118 -2.78 -20.97 15.82
C THR A 118 -3.15 -19.87 16.82
N VAL A 119 -2.56 -18.67 16.68
CA VAL A 119 -2.82 -17.57 17.62
C VAL A 119 -4.28 -17.13 17.57
N VAL A 120 -4.90 -17.11 16.40
CA VAL A 120 -6.34 -16.79 16.26
C VAL A 120 -7.20 -17.90 16.86
N ALA A 121 -6.88 -19.17 16.62
CA ALA A 121 -7.63 -20.30 17.16
C ALA A 121 -7.58 -20.31 18.70
N ASP A 122 -6.40 -20.07 19.28
CA ASP A 122 -6.21 -20.00 20.73
C ASP A 122 -7.02 -18.85 21.34
N ALA A 123 -6.97 -17.66 20.74
CA ALA A 123 -7.74 -16.49 21.19
C ALA A 123 -9.27 -16.62 21.03
N LEU A 124 -9.74 -17.63 20.28
CA LEU A 124 -11.17 -17.89 20.09
C LEU A 124 -11.71 -19.00 21.00
N GLN A 125 -10.85 -19.71 21.76
CA GLN A 125 -11.27 -20.85 22.59
C GLN A 125 -12.30 -20.48 23.65
N ASP A 126 -12.18 -19.29 24.24
CA ASP A 126 -13.10 -18.79 25.28
C ASP A 126 -14.24 -17.90 24.70
N GLY A 127 -14.28 -17.77 23.37
CA GLY A 127 -15.24 -16.96 22.63
C GLY A 127 -15.06 -15.45 22.78
N LYS A 128 -13.98 -14.95 23.39
CA LYS A 128 -13.73 -13.53 23.62
C LYS A 128 -12.27 -13.14 23.43
N VAL A 129 -12.00 -12.39 22.36
CA VAL A 129 -10.67 -11.83 22.14
C VAL A 129 -10.40 -10.64 23.08
N THR A 130 -9.47 -10.83 24.01
CA THR A 130 -8.98 -9.82 24.94
C THR A 130 -8.08 -8.77 24.23
N PRO A 131 -7.83 -7.60 24.85
CA PRO A 131 -6.88 -6.62 24.30
C PRO A 131 -5.45 -7.15 24.15
N ALA A 132 -5.02 -8.09 25.00
CA ALA A 132 -3.71 -8.70 24.91
C ALA A 132 -3.60 -9.63 23.69
N GLU A 133 -4.57 -10.52 23.51
CA GLU A 133 -4.65 -11.41 22.35
C GLU A 133 -4.79 -10.64 21.05
N ARG A 134 -5.59 -9.56 21.05
CA ARG A 134 -5.69 -8.68 19.88
C ARG A 134 -4.33 -8.12 19.47
N ARG A 135 -3.51 -7.69 20.42
CA ARG A 135 -2.15 -7.18 20.13
C ARG A 135 -1.27 -8.28 19.56
N GLU A 136 -1.35 -9.49 20.11
CA GLU A 136 -0.57 -10.63 19.61
C GLU A 136 -1.00 -11.05 18.20
N ILE A 137 -2.32 -11.14 17.95
CA ILE A 137 -2.87 -11.39 16.61
C ILE A 137 -2.38 -10.34 15.61
N LEU A 138 -2.44 -9.05 15.97
CA LEU A 138 -1.99 -7.98 15.08
C LEU A 138 -0.48 -8.08 14.78
N LYS A 139 0.32 -8.44 15.78
CA LYS A 139 1.76 -8.64 15.63
C LYS A 139 2.08 -9.81 14.68
N VAL A 140 1.47 -10.99 14.88
CA VAL A 140 1.72 -12.13 13.99
C VAL A 140 1.14 -11.92 12.59
N LYS A 141 0.03 -11.18 12.48
CA LYS A 141 -0.53 -10.77 11.18
C LYS A 141 0.40 -9.84 10.42
N ALA A 142 1.00 -8.87 11.10
CA ALA A 142 1.99 -7.97 10.50
C ALA A 142 3.18 -8.76 9.96
N ALA A 143 3.74 -9.69 10.74
CA ALA A 143 4.83 -10.55 10.29
C ALA A 143 4.45 -11.43 9.08
N HIS A 144 3.20 -11.93 9.01
CA HIS A 144 2.73 -12.67 7.85
C HIS A 144 2.56 -11.78 6.61
N HIS A 145 2.09 -10.54 6.79
CA HIS A 145 2.06 -9.55 5.72
C HIS A 145 3.45 -9.26 5.16
N ASP A 146 4.48 -9.18 6.01
CA ASP A 146 5.86 -8.96 5.54
C ASP A 146 6.34 -10.10 4.62
N VAL A 147 5.97 -11.35 4.93
CA VAL A 147 6.25 -12.52 4.08
C VAL A 147 5.51 -12.40 2.74
N LEU A 148 4.22 -12.06 2.75
CA LEU A 148 3.43 -11.88 1.54
C LEU A 148 3.99 -10.76 0.65
N THR A 149 4.36 -9.62 1.25
CA THR A 149 4.96 -8.49 0.54
C THR A 149 6.33 -8.85 -0.06
N ARG A 150 7.13 -9.67 0.63
CA ARG A 150 8.39 -10.18 0.06
C ARG A 150 8.13 -11.09 -1.15
N ILE A 151 7.20 -12.02 -1.06
CA ILE A 151 6.84 -12.93 -2.17
C ILE A 151 6.27 -12.16 -3.36
N ALA A 152 5.38 -11.19 -3.12
CA ALA A 152 4.80 -10.36 -4.17
C ALA A 152 5.86 -9.56 -4.94
N ARG A 153 6.92 -9.09 -4.27
CA ARG A 153 8.05 -8.43 -4.92
C ARG A 153 8.85 -9.38 -5.80
N LYS A 154 9.20 -10.56 -5.29
CA LYS A 154 9.90 -11.59 -6.09
C LYS A 154 9.12 -11.97 -7.35
N LEU A 155 7.79 -12.03 -7.26
CA LEU A 155 6.92 -12.29 -8.41
C LEU A 155 6.88 -11.13 -9.42
N ALA A 156 6.91 -9.88 -8.97
CA ALA A 156 6.95 -8.72 -9.86
C ALA A 156 8.24 -8.64 -10.68
N ASP A 157 9.38 -9.05 -10.10
CA ASP A 157 10.68 -9.07 -10.79
C ASP A 157 10.79 -10.19 -11.85
N VAL A 158 10.02 -11.27 -11.73
CA VAL A 158 10.01 -12.38 -12.70
C VAL A 158 9.43 -11.94 -14.04
N ASP A 159 8.38 -11.11 -14.02
CA ASP A 159 7.77 -10.56 -15.24
C ASP A 159 8.72 -9.63 -16.01
N GLU A 160 9.67 -8.98 -15.34
CA GLU A 160 10.64 -8.08 -15.99
C GLU A 160 11.85 -8.80 -16.61
N ARG A 161 12.14 -10.04 -16.19
CA ARG A 161 13.27 -10.84 -16.73
C ARG A 161 12.86 -11.82 -17.84
N GLY A 162 11.56 -11.99 -18.07
CA GLY A 162 10.98 -12.93 -19.03
C GLY A 162 10.45 -12.32 -20.34
N ALA A 163 10.72 -11.05 -20.62
CA ALA A 163 10.30 -10.34 -21.84
C ALA A 163 11.48 -9.97 -22.76
#